data_AF-A0AAD4PWP2-F1
#
_entry.id   AF-A0AAD4PWP2-F1
#
_cell.length_a   1.000
_cell.length_b   1.000
_cell.length_c   1.000
_cell.angle_alpha   90.00
_cell.angle_beta   90.00
_cell.angle_gamma   90.00
#
_symmetry.space_group_name_H-M   'P 1'
#
loop_
_entity.id
_entity.type
_entity.pdbx_description
1 polymer ?
#
loop_
_entity_poly.entity_id
_entity_poly.type
_entity_poly.pdbx_seq_one_letter_code
_entity_poly.pdbx_strand_id
1 'polypeptide(L)' 'SSSRRSRTQQKNRRKDGLFRKAAKYSIICGAHAFVFLRIKSTGQIYIFNSELGWPPSKEEL' A
#
# COMPACT_ATOMS: atom_id res chain seq x y z
N SER A 1 9.83 -21.29 -13.78
CA SER A 1 9.95 -20.21 -14.79
C SER A 1 9.31 -18.94 -14.23
N SER A 2 10.09 -17.92 -13.82
CA SER A 2 9.52 -16.65 -13.35
C SER A 2 9.40 -15.66 -14.52
N SER A 3 8.23 -15.60 -15.16
CA SER A 3 7.96 -14.62 -16.20
C SER A 3 7.89 -13.20 -15.63
N ARG A 4 8.14 -12.18 -16.46
CA ARG A 4 8.00 -10.76 -16.06
C ARG A 4 6.62 -10.48 -15.45
N ARG A 5 5.58 -11.11 -15.98
CA ARG A 5 4.19 -11.01 -15.50
C ARG A 5 4.02 -11.53 -14.08
N SER A 6 4.63 -12.67 -13.72
CA SER A 6 4.53 -13.22 -12.36
C SER A 6 5.21 -12.33 -11.34
N ARG A 7 6.34 -11.70 -11.70
CA ARG A 7 7.05 -10.74 -10.85
C ARG A 7 6.24 -9.46 -10.62
N THR A 8 5.57 -8.93 -11.64
CA THR A 8 4.66 -7.77 -11.49
C THR A 8 3.48 -8.10 -10.58
N GLN A 9 2.83 -9.26 -10.77
CA GLN A 9 1.74 -9.69 -9.89
C GLN A 9 2.21 -9.85 -8.44
N GLN A 10 3.40 -10.43 -8.22
CA GLN A 10 3.95 -10.57 -6.88
C GLN A 10 4.21 -9.21 -6.21
N LYS A 11 4.75 -8.23 -6.95
CA LYS A 11 4.94 -6.86 -6.46
C LYS A 11 3.60 -6.24 -6.03
N ASN A 12 2.58 -6.33 -6.87
CA ASN A 12 1.26 -5.79 -6.57
C ASN A 12 0.65 -6.45 -5.33
N ARG A 13 0.67 -7.79 -5.25
CA ARG A 13 0.16 -8.53 -4.08
C ARG A 13 0.88 -8.15 -2.77
N ARG A 14 2.20 -7.93 -2.82
CA ARG A 14 2.97 -7.50 -1.63
C ARG A 14 2.61 -6.08 -1.20
N LYS A 15 2.47 -5.15 -2.17
CA LYS A 15 1.99 -3.79 -1.92
C LYS A 15 0.61 -3.80 -1.26
N ASP A 16 -0.34 -4.48 -1.87
CA ASP A 16 -1.72 -4.52 -1.39
C ASP A 16 -1.82 -5.20 -0.01
N GLY A 17 -1.01 -6.24 0.20
CA GLY A 17 -0.90 -6.92 1.49
C GLY A 17 -0.36 -6.01 2.60
N LEU A 18 0.62 -5.16 2.31
CA LEU A 18 1.17 -4.19 3.27
C LEU A 18 0.08 -3.21 3.72
N PHE A 19 -0.61 -2.58 2.77
CA PHE A 19 -1.68 -1.63 3.06
C PHE A 19 -2.84 -2.27 3.83
N ARG A 20 -3.26 -3.48 3.43
CA ARG A 20 -4.31 -4.22 4.15
C ARG A 20 -3.92 -4.54 5.59
N LYS A 21 -2.65 -4.84 5.87
CA LYS A 21 -2.18 -5.07 7.25
C LYS A 21 -2.19 -3.80 8.09
N ALA A 22 -1.71 -2.69 7.53
CA ALA A 22 -1.74 -1.39 8.20
C ALA A 22 -3.17 -0.97 8.57
N ALA A 23 -4.10 -1.07 7.61
CA ALA A 23 -5.51 -0.78 7.84
C ALA A 23 -6.16 -1.70 8.87
N LYS A 24 -5.87 -3.02 8.82
CA LYS A 24 -6.40 -3.94 9.83
C LYS A 24 -5.88 -3.62 11.23
N TYR A 25 -4.59 -3.31 11.35
CA TYR A 25 -3.99 -2.99 12.64
C TYR A 25 -4.57 -1.71 13.21
N SER A 26 -4.73 -0.66 12.40
CA SER A 26 -5.32 0.60 12.85
C SER A 26 -6.74 0.40 13.39
N ILE A 27 -7.56 -0.41 12.72
CA ILE A 27 -8.93 -0.71 13.15
C ILE A 27 -8.94 -1.58 14.42
N ILE A 28 -8.21 -2.69 14.43
CA ILE A 28 -8.27 -3.68 15.53
C ILE A 28 -7.67 -3.11 16.82
N CYS A 29 -6.59 -2.36 16.71
CA CYS A 29 -5.84 -1.88 17.87
C CYS A 29 -6.16 -0.41 18.21
N GLY A 30 -7.03 0.26 17.45
CA GLY A 30 -7.32 1.69 17.64
C GLY A 30 -6.06 2.56 17.50
N ALA A 31 -5.18 2.22 16.56
CA ALA A 31 -3.88 2.86 16.39
C ALA A 31 -3.84 3.74 15.14
N HIS A 32 -3.10 4.85 15.19
CA HIS A 32 -2.77 5.60 13.99
C HIS A 32 -1.68 4.87 13.22
N ALA A 33 -1.93 4.60 11.94
CA ALA A 33 -1.00 3.93 11.04
C ALA A 33 -0.82 4.74 9.76
N PHE A 34 0.44 4.95 9.40
CA PHE A 34 0.84 5.59 8.17
C PHE A 34 1.81 4.69 7.41
N VAL A 35 1.59 4.50 6.12
CA VAL A 35 2.49 3.76 5.24
C VAL A 35 2.82 4.61 4.03
N PHE A 36 4.10 4.92 3.89
CA PHE A 36 4.66 5.55 2.70
C PHE A 36 5.46 4.50 1.90
N LEU A 37 5.09 4.30 0.64
CA LEU A 37 5.77 3.38 -0.25
C LEU A 37 6.18 4.08 -1.54
N ARG A 38 7.49 4.18 -1.78
CA ARG A 38 8.05 4.67 -3.04
C ARG A 38 8.67 3.53 -3.84
N ILE A 39 8.20 3.30 -5.06
CA ILE A 39 8.78 2.33 -5.98
C ILE A 39 10.04 2.93 -6.60
N LYS A 40 11.22 2.48 -6.16
CA LYS A 40 12.52 3.03 -6.61
C LYS A 40 12.66 3.11 -8.13
N SER A 41 12.19 2.09 -8.86
CA SER A 41 12.37 2.01 -10.31
C SER A 41 11.46 2.95 -11.12
N THR A 42 10.28 3.29 -10.60
CA THR A 42 9.30 4.11 -11.33
C THR A 42 9.07 5.47 -10.68
N GLY A 43 9.61 5.70 -9.48
CA GLY A 43 9.33 6.87 -8.68
C GLY A 43 7.93 6.89 -8.06
N GLN A 44 7.03 5.98 -8.44
CA GLN A 44 5.63 5.96 -8.00
C GLN A 44 5.52 5.91 -6.48
N ILE A 45 4.65 6.75 -5.95
CA ILE A 45 4.37 6.87 -4.52
C ILE A 45 2.99 6.32 -4.25
N TYR A 46 2.86 5.58 -3.15
CA TYR A 46 1.60 5.11 -2.61
C TYR A 46 1.57 5.45 -1.12
N ILE A 47 0.47 6.01 -0.67
CA ILE A 47 0.29 6.48 0.70
C ILE A 47 -0.96 5.82 1.28
N PHE A 48 -0.86 5.38 2.52
CA PHE A 48 -1.99 5.05 3.38
C PHE A 48 -1.87 5.87 4.65
N ASN A 49 -2.97 6.49 5.05
CA ASN A 49 -3.14 7.14 6.33
C ASN A 49 -4.45 6.63 6.95
N SER A 50 -4.39 6.06 8.16
CA SER A 50 -5.58 5.57 8.86
C SER A 50 -6.56 6.66 9.24
N GLU A 51 -6.13 7.92 9.32
CA GLU A 51 -7.00 9.06 9.64
C GLU A 51 -7.85 9.50 8.44
N LEU A 52 -7.37 9.28 7.21
CA LEU A 52 -8.05 9.66 5.97
C LEU A 52 -8.90 8.53 5.35
N GLY A 53 -8.84 7.33 5.94
CA GLY A 53 -9.46 6.13 5.40
C GLY A 53 -8.74 5.61 4.14
N TRP A 54 -8.94 4.34 3.83
CA TRP A 54 -8.47 3.74 2.57
C TRP A 54 -9.68 3.43 1.69
N PRO A 55 -9.65 3.71 0.37
CA PRO A 55 -8.52 4.20 -0.43
C PRO A 55 -8.26 5.72 -0.28
N PRO A 56 -7.04 6.20 -0.61
CA PRO A 56 -6.78 7.65 -0.69
C PRO A 56 -7.76 8.32 -1.65
N SER A 57 -8.25 9.51 -1.29
CA SER A 57 -9.04 10.32 -2.20
C SER A 57 -8.20 10.66 -3.44
N LYS A 58 -8.86 10.78 -4.60
CA LYS A 58 -8.18 11.00 -5.88
C LYS A 58 -7.36 12.29 -5.96
N GLU A 59 -7.50 13.20 -5.00
CA GLU A 59 -6.78 14.48 -4.97
C GLU A 59 -5.33 14.39 -4.45
N GLU A 60 -4.86 13.24 -3.95
CA GLU A 60 -3.49 13.08 -3.42
C GLU A 60 -2.46 12.50 -4.42
N LEU A 61 -2.71 12.59 -5.74
CA LEU A 61 -1.79 12.14 -6.80
C LEU A 61 -1.34 13.28 -7.73
#